data_AF-G0EWV6-F1
#
_entry.id   AF-G0EWV6-F1
#
_cell.length_a   1.000
_cell.length_b   1.000
_cell.length_c   1.000
_cell.angle_alpha   90.00
_cell.angle_beta   90.00
_cell.angle_gamma   90.00
#
_symmetry.space_group_name_H-M   'P 1'
#
loop_
_entity.id
_entity.type
_entity.pdbx_description
1 polymer ?
#
loop_
_entity_poly.entity_id
_entity_poly.type
_entity_poly.pdbx_seq_one_letter_code
_entity_poly.pdbx_strand_id
1 'polypeptide(L)'
;MPRNIEIKARIDSIEALLPHAAALADSGPEYIRQDDTFFPCANGRLKLREFAPDRGELIFYARADEAGPKESFYILSPTQSPDTLRAALAAAHGEGGRVRKLRTLYLAGRTRVHLDRVEALGDFLELEVVLADGERLEDGVAEAHALLARLGIPASNLIEGAYVDLLRSAQATRADTGA
;
A
#
# COMPACT_ATOMS: atom_id res chain seq x y z
N MET A 1 -4.66 7.70 17.45
CA MET A 1 -3.81 7.63 16.24
C MET A 1 -4.55 6.78 15.23
N PRO A 2 -4.59 7.15 13.95
CA PRO A 2 -5.38 6.39 12.99
C PRO A 2 -4.81 4.99 12.81
N ARG A 3 -5.71 4.01 12.74
CA ARG A 3 -5.43 2.57 12.61
C ARG A 3 -6.28 2.02 11.48
N ASN A 4 -5.75 1.06 10.75
CA ASN A 4 -6.52 0.30 9.77
C ASN A 4 -6.16 -1.18 9.84
N ILE A 5 -7.10 -2.02 9.41
CA ILE A 5 -6.79 -3.38 8.99
C ILE A 5 -6.43 -3.33 7.51
N GLU A 6 -5.25 -3.81 7.15
CA GLU A 6 -4.81 -3.85 5.76
C GLU A 6 -4.48 -5.26 5.27
N ILE A 7 -4.82 -5.54 4.02
CA ILE A 7 -4.52 -6.79 3.33
C ILE A 7 -4.17 -6.52 1.88
N LYS A 8 -3.18 -7.25 1.35
CA LYS A 8 -2.71 -7.15 -0.04
C LYS A 8 -2.87 -8.46 -0.75
N ALA A 9 -3.23 -8.39 -2.03
CA ALA A 9 -3.30 -9.55 -2.91
C ALA A 9 -2.69 -9.22 -4.27
N ARG A 10 -2.00 -10.18 -4.87
CA ARG A 10 -1.66 -10.14 -6.29
C ARG A 10 -2.92 -10.45 -7.10
N ILE A 11 -3.14 -9.70 -8.17
CA ILE A 11 -4.26 -9.92 -9.09
C ILE A 11 -3.74 -10.02 -10.52
N ASP A 12 -4.45 -10.75 -11.37
CA ASP A 12 -4.02 -10.97 -12.76
C ASP A 12 -4.32 -9.77 -13.65
N SER A 13 -5.40 -9.04 -13.37
CA SER A 13 -5.81 -7.86 -14.14
C SER A 13 -6.64 -6.91 -13.29
N ILE A 14 -6.21 -5.65 -13.23
CA ILE A 14 -7.02 -4.55 -12.69
C ILE A 14 -8.31 -4.42 -13.50
N GLU A 15 -8.22 -4.47 -14.82
CA GLU A 15 -9.34 -4.26 -15.74
C GLU A 15 -10.49 -5.26 -15.50
N ALA A 16 -10.16 -6.51 -15.18
CA ALA A 16 -11.15 -7.52 -14.82
C ALA A 16 -11.82 -7.24 -13.46
N LEU A 17 -11.10 -6.60 -12.53
CA LEU A 17 -11.58 -6.33 -11.17
C LEU A 17 -12.32 -4.99 -11.04
N LEU A 18 -12.09 -4.03 -11.94
CA LEU A 18 -12.78 -2.73 -11.96
C LEU A 18 -14.31 -2.81 -11.81
N PRO A 19 -15.05 -3.62 -12.61
CA PRO A 19 -16.51 -3.66 -12.48
C PRO A 19 -16.98 -4.22 -11.13
N HIS A 20 -16.22 -5.16 -10.55
CA HIS A 20 -16.51 -5.73 -9.24
C HIS A 20 -16.26 -4.70 -8.14
N ALA A 21 -15.12 -4.01 -8.17
CA ALA A 21 -14.81 -2.95 -7.20
C ALA A 21 -15.83 -1.80 -7.27
N ALA A 22 -16.19 -1.36 -8.49
CA ALA A 22 -17.17 -0.30 -8.69
C ALA A 22 -18.57 -0.67 -8.17
N ALA A 23 -19.00 -1.93 -8.33
CA ALA A 23 -20.29 -2.39 -7.81
C ALA A 23 -20.36 -2.47 -6.28
N LEU A 24 -19.21 -2.52 -5.61
CA LEU A 24 -19.09 -2.53 -4.14
C LEU A 24 -18.90 -1.13 -3.55
N ALA A 25 -18.54 -0.16 -4.38
CA ALA A 25 -18.10 1.15 -3.97
C ALA A 25 -19.26 2.14 -3.83
N ASP A 26 -19.19 2.97 -2.79
CA ASP A 26 -20.03 4.14 -2.62
C ASP A 26 -19.48 5.35 -3.39
N SER A 27 -18.16 5.38 -3.65
CA SER A 27 -17.53 6.44 -4.46
C SER A 27 -16.23 5.99 -5.13
N GLY A 28 -15.80 6.76 -6.13
CA GLY A 28 -14.66 6.46 -7.01
C GLY A 28 -15.11 6.12 -8.44
N PRO A 29 -14.17 5.80 -9.35
CA PRO A 29 -12.73 5.71 -9.10
C PRO A 29 -12.05 7.09 -9.00
N GLU A 30 -11.06 7.19 -8.12
CA GLU A 30 -10.03 8.23 -8.17
C GLU A 30 -8.72 7.64 -8.70
N TYR A 31 -8.06 8.35 -9.62
CA TYR A 31 -6.78 7.93 -10.19
C TYR A 31 -5.64 8.73 -9.59
N ILE A 32 -4.68 8.04 -8.96
CA ILE A 32 -3.60 8.65 -8.19
C ILE A 32 -2.26 8.09 -8.65
N ARG A 33 -1.38 8.96 -9.13
CA ARG A 33 0.04 8.62 -9.35
C ARG A 33 0.80 8.80 -8.03
N GLN A 34 1.59 7.80 -7.66
CA GLN A 34 2.38 7.81 -6.43
C GLN A 34 3.82 7.41 -6.71
N ASP A 35 4.75 8.16 -6.12
CA ASP A 35 6.19 7.86 -6.12
C ASP A 35 6.70 7.83 -4.67
N ASP A 36 6.84 6.61 -4.14
CA ASP A 36 7.24 6.36 -2.76
C ASP A 36 8.75 6.05 -2.70
N THR A 37 9.56 6.88 -2.04
CA THR A 37 10.90 6.48 -1.58
C THR A 37 10.85 6.01 -0.14
N PHE A 38 11.43 4.85 0.12
CA PHE A 38 11.55 4.28 1.45
C PHE A 38 12.91 4.62 2.04
N PHE A 39 12.96 4.73 3.37
CA PHE A 39 14.18 5.01 4.12
C PHE A 39 14.32 3.98 5.24
N PRO A 40 15.55 3.55 5.60
CA PRO A 40 15.78 2.69 6.75
C PRO A 40 15.20 3.30 8.04
N CYS A 41 14.46 2.49 8.79
CA CYS A 41 13.87 2.89 10.07
C CYS A 41 13.84 1.68 11.00
N ALA A 42 14.41 1.80 12.20
CA ALA A 42 14.54 0.66 13.11
C ALA A 42 13.22 0.24 13.78
N ASN A 43 12.29 1.18 13.97
CA ASN A 43 11.09 0.99 14.78
C ASN A 43 9.81 0.88 13.92
N GLY A 44 9.94 0.65 12.62
CA GLY A 44 8.82 0.63 11.69
C GLY A 44 9.29 0.89 10.26
N ARG A 45 8.43 1.51 9.47
CA ARG A 45 8.71 1.82 8.06
C ARG A 45 8.50 3.29 7.83
N LEU A 46 9.48 3.92 7.19
CA LEU A 46 9.44 5.33 6.82
C LEU A 46 9.48 5.44 5.30
N LYS A 47 8.53 6.19 4.73
CA LYS A 47 8.53 6.52 3.32
C LYS A 47 8.11 7.95 3.07
N LEU A 48 8.65 8.55 2.02
CA LEU A 48 8.17 9.80 1.45
C LEU A 48 7.39 9.46 0.18
N ARG A 49 6.11 9.80 0.17
CA ARG A 49 5.24 9.72 -1.00
C ARG A 49 5.19 11.07 -1.69
N GLU A 50 5.51 11.11 -2.96
CA GLU A 50 5.31 12.28 -3.81
C GLU A 50 4.09 12.05 -4.71
N PHE A 51 3.21 13.06 -4.75
CA PHE A 51 2.07 13.13 -5.67
C PHE A 51 2.32 14.14 -6.80
N ALA A 52 3.05 15.22 -6.50
CA ALA A 52 3.45 16.28 -7.41
C ALA A 52 4.71 17.00 -6.85
N PRO A 53 5.43 17.82 -7.65
CA PRO A 53 6.65 18.50 -7.20
C PRO A 53 6.47 19.36 -5.94
N ASP A 54 5.26 19.87 -5.70
CA ASP A 54 4.87 20.73 -4.58
C ASP A 54 3.95 20.03 -3.57
N ARG A 55 3.77 18.70 -3.69
CA ARG A 55 2.84 17.94 -2.84
C ARG A 55 3.33 16.53 -2.57
N GLY A 56 3.68 16.26 -1.32
CA GLY A 56 4.01 14.94 -0.83
C GLY A 56 3.63 14.74 0.64
N GLU A 57 3.89 13.54 1.13
CA GLU A 57 3.66 13.14 2.52
C GLU A 57 4.83 12.29 3.02
N LEU A 58 5.42 12.68 4.14
CA LEU A 58 6.27 11.80 4.92
C LEU A 58 5.36 10.92 5.79
N ILE A 59 5.54 9.61 5.63
CA ILE A 59 4.67 8.60 6.22
C ILE A 59 5.52 7.67 7.05
N PHE A 60 5.28 7.67 8.36
CA PHE A 60 5.70 6.60 9.24
C PHE A 60 4.53 5.63 9.42
N TYR A 61 4.80 4.33 9.39
CA TYR A 61 3.82 3.31 9.73
C TYR A 61 4.51 2.09 10.32
N ALA A 62 3.78 1.34 11.14
CA ALA A 62 4.23 0.05 11.63
C ALA A 62 3.07 -0.94 11.67
N ARG A 63 3.40 -2.17 11.27
CA ARG A 63 2.51 -3.32 11.13
C ARG A 63 3.37 -4.59 11.21
N ALA A 64 2.76 -5.72 11.56
CA ALA A 64 3.42 -7.02 11.44
C ALA A 64 3.65 -7.38 9.96
N ASP A 65 4.67 -8.19 9.67
CA ASP A 65 4.90 -8.71 8.32
C ASP A 65 4.19 -10.06 8.15
N GLU A 66 2.88 -10.02 7.89
CA GLU A 66 2.00 -11.20 7.75
C GLU A 66 1.16 -11.10 6.46
N ALA A 67 0.79 -12.24 5.84
CA ALA A 67 -0.06 -12.25 4.63
C ALA A 67 -1.50 -11.79 4.87
N GLY A 68 -2.02 -12.05 6.07
CA GLY A 68 -3.42 -11.81 6.44
C GLY A 68 -3.78 -10.35 6.68
N PRO A 69 -5.07 -10.08 6.99
CA PRO A 69 -5.49 -8.76 7.47
C PRO A 69 -4.80 -8.47 8.79
N LYS A 70 -4.16 -7.32 8.87
CA LYS A 70 -3.30 -6.95 10.00
C LYS A 70 -3.46 -5.50 10.35
N GLU A 71 -3.30 -5.20 11.63
CA GLU A 71 -3.30 -3.84 12.11
C GLU A 71 -2.08 -3.10 11.56
N SER A 72 -2.33 -1.91 11.03
CA SER A 72 -1.31 -0.90 10.79
C SER A 72 -1.73 0.40 11.46
N PHE A 73 -0.79 1.03 12.15
CA PHE A 73 -0.93 2.42 12.56
C PHE A 73 0.02 3.29 11.76
N TYR A 74 -0.34 4.56 11.58
CA TYR A 74 0.43 5.45 10.73
C TYR A 74 0.36 6.91 11.20
N ILE A 75 1.39 7.65 10.79
CA ILE A 75 1.50 9.10 10.97
C ILE A 75 1.76 9.68 9.58
N LEU A 76 0.93 10.64 9.18
CA LEU A 76 1.07 11.38 7.93
C LEU A 76 1.52 12.80 8.24
N SER A 77 2.60 13.24 7.60
CA SER A 77 3.08 14.61 7.68
C SER A 77 3.18 15.20 6.26
N PRO A 78 2.30 16.14 5.88
CA PRO A 78 2.35 16.72 4.54
C PRO A 78 3.60 17.57 4.34
N THR A 79 4.10 17.61 3.11
CA THR A 79 5.20 18.47 2.68
C THR A 79 4.90 19.12 1.32
N GLN A 80 5.35 20.36 1.16
CA GLN A 80 5.31 21.08 -0.12
C GLN A 80 6.64 21.00 -0.88
N SER A 81 7.61 20.25 -0.36
CA SER A 81 8.94 20.13 -0.96
C SER A 81 9.44 18.69 -0.86
N PRO A 82 8.75 17.74 -1.52
CA PRO A 82 9.15 16.33 -1.51
C PRO A 82 10.58 16.13 -2.00
N ASP A 83 11.04 16.83 -3.04
CA ASP A 83 12.39 16.63 -3.57
C ASP A 83 13.49 16.95 -2.56
N THR A 84 13.42 18.11 -1.91
CA THR A 84 14.43 18.52 -0.91
C THR A 84 14.36 17.65 0.33
N LEU A 85 13.14 17.26 0.76
CA LEU A 85 12.96 16.32 1.86
C LEU A 85 13.53 14.94 1.54
N ARG A 86 13.34 14.44 0.31
CA ARG A 86 13.91 13.17 -0.16
C ARG A 86 15.43 13.20 -0.08
N ALA A 87 16.06 14.27 -0.57
CA ALA A 87 17.50 14.45 -0.54
C ALA A 87 18.04 14.48 0.90
N ALA A 88 17.37 15.23 1.80
CA ALA A 88 17.77 15.30 3.20
C ALA A 88 17.68 13.93 3.90
N LEU A 89 16.58 13.20 3.70
CA LEU A 89 16.37 11.88 4.29
C LEU A 89 17.32 10.83 3.72
N ALA A 90 17.59 10.87 2.40
CA ALA A 90 18.55 10.00 1.76
C ALA A 90 19.97 10.23 2.31
N ALA A 91 20.36 11.49 2.53
CA ALA A 91 21.65 11.82 3.14
C ALA A 91 21.75 11.35 4.61
N ALA A 92 20.64 11.44 5.37
CA ALA A 92 20.63 11.08 6.79
C ALA A 92 20.50 9.58 7.06
N HIS A 93 19.72 8.85 6.25
CA HIS A 93 19.34 7.46 6.50
C HIS A 93 19.75 6.49 5.39
N GLY A 94 20.16 6.99 4.22
CA GLY A 94 20.28 6.20 3.00
C GLY A 94 18.92 5.95 2.34
N GLU A 95 18.95 5.44 1.11
CA GLU A 95 17.73 5.05 0.39
C GLU A 95 17.42 3.57 0.58
N GLY A 96 16.17 3.29 0.96
CA GLY A 96 15.61 1.94 1.05
C GLY A 96 15.01 1.42 -0.26
N GLY A 97 14.96 2.23 -1.31
CA GLY A 97 14.35 1.87 -2.60
C GLY A 97 13.13 2.72 -2.91
N ARG A 98 12.64 2.59 -4.15
CA ARG A 98 11.61 3.45 -4.72
C ARG A 98 10.52 2.62 -5.39
N VAL A 99 9.27 2.92 -5.07
CA VAL A 99 8.07 2.28 -5.62
C VAL A 99 7.26 3.33 -6.35
N ARG A 100 7.10 3.16 -7.66
CA ARG A 100 6.22 3.99 -8.47
C ARG A 100 5.00 3.18 -8.88
N LYS A 101 3.82 3.80 -8.78
CA LYS A 101 2.57 3.13 -9.10
C LYS A 101 1.46 4.08 -9.53
N LEU A 102 0.52 3.51 -10.27
CA LEU A 102 -0.78 4.10 -10.55
C LEU A 102 -1.82 3.38 -9.70
N ARG A 103 -2.53 4.14 -8.86
CA ARG A 103 -3.59 3.64 -7.99
C ARG A 103 -4.93 4.06 -8.54
N THR A 104 -5.84 3.10 -8.64
CA THR A 104 -7.29 3.36 -8.76
C THR A 104 -7.91 3.13 -7.39
N LEU A 105 -8.47 4.17 -6.79
CA LEU A 105 -9.07 4.14 -5.47
C LEU A 105 -10.60 4.15 -5.57
N TYR A 106 -11.23 3.22 -4.85
CA TYR A 106 -12.66 3.26 -4.54
C TYR A 106 -12.86 3.30 -3.02
N LEU A 107 -13.96 3.89 -2.57
CA LEU A 107 -14.41 3.79 -1.18
C LEU A 107 -15.67 2.93 -1.11
N ALA A 108 -15.63 1.90 -0.27
CA ALA A 108 -16.77 1.05 0.08
C ALA A 108 -17.00 1.18 1.59
N GLY A 109 -17.94 2.02 1.99
CA GLY A 109 -18.12 2.50 3.35
C GLY A 109 -16.84 3.16 3.87
N ARG A 110 -16.27 2.57 4.92
CA ARG A 110 -14.99 3.00 5.53
C ARG A 110 -13.77 2.31 4.93
N THR A 111 -13.96 1.33 4.06
CA THR A 111 -12.88 0.57 3.45
C THR A 111 -12.41 1.26 2.17
N ARG A 112 -11.11 1.49 2.09
CA ARG A 112 -10.45 1.91 0.86
C ARG A 112 -10.08 0.67 0.06
N VAL A 113 -10.52 0.62 -1.18
CA VAL A 113 -10.19 -0.43 -2.14
C VAL A 113 -9.20 0.15 -3.15
N HIS A 114 -7.95 -0.28 -3.07
CA HIS A 114 -6.87 0.15 -3.93
C HIS A 114 -6.56 -0.90 -4.99
N LEU A 115 -6.67 -0.51 -6.26
CA LEU A 115 -6.15 -1.29 -7.38
C LEU A 115 -4.85 -0.63 -7.85
N ASP A 116 -3.73 -1.27 -7.56
CA ASP A 116 -2.39 -0.72 -7.73
C ASP A 116 -1.68 -1.40 -8.90
N ARG A 117 -1.36 -0.63 -9.94
CA ARG A 117 -0.40 -1.03 -10.97
C ARG A 117 0.98 -0.54 -10.55
N VAL A 118 1.84 -1.48 -10.15
CA VAL A 118 3.16 -1.18 -9.60
C VAL A 118 4.24 -1.46 -10.65
N GLU A 119 5.09 -0.45 -10.91
CA GLU A 119 6.20 -0.59 -11.85
C GLU A 119 7.08 -1.79 -11.48
N ALA A 120 7.38 -2.64 -12.47
CA ALA A 120 8.17 -3.86 -12.36
C ALA A 120 7.62 -4.99 -11.44
N LEU A 121 6.42 -4.84 -10.85
CA LEU A 121 5.78 -5.90 -10.04
C LEU A 121 4.43 -6.39 -10.58
N GLY A 122 3.73 -5.58 -11.39
CA GLY A 122 2.42 -5.90 -11.94
C GLY A 122 1.26 -5.34 -11.12
N ASP A 123 0.15 -6.05 -11.11
CA ASP A 123 -1.14 -5.57 -10.61
C ASP A 123 -1.49 -6.18 -9.24
N PHE A 124 -2.03 -5.34 -8.36
CA PHE A 124 -2.35 -5.69 -6.98
C PHE A 124 -3.68 -5.09 -6.51
N LEU A 125 -4.31 -5.78 -5.57
CA LEU A 125 -5.38 -5.26 -4.73
C LEU A 125 -4.81 -4.98 -3.34
N GLU A 126 -5.19 -3.86 -2.74
CA GLU A 126 -5.03 -3.59 -1.31
C GLU A 126 -6.36 -3.12 -0.74
N LEU A 127 -6.77 -3.69 0.39
CA LEU A 127 -7.90 -3.21 1.18
C LEU A 127 -7.35 -2.56 2.44
N GLU A 128 -7.84 -1.37 2.77
CA GLU A 128 -7.57 -0.69 4.05
C GLU A 128 -8.91 -0.38 4.75
N VAL A 129 -9.25 -1.18 5.75
CA VAL A 129 -10.45 -0.97 6.60
C VAL A 129 -10.07 -0.01 7.72
N VAL A 130 -10.53 1.25 7.64
CA VAL A 130 -10.22 2.27 8.65
C VAL A 130 -11.00 2.00 9.93
N LEU A 131 -10.30 1.86 11.06
CA LEU A 131 -10.90 1.58 12.36
C LEU A 131 -11.28 2.88 13.09
N ALA A 132 -12.43 2.87 13.76
CA ALA A 132 -12.78 3.91 14.72
C ALA A 132 -11.96 3.78 16.01
N ASP A 133 -11.87 4.86 16.79
CA ASP A 133 -11.17 4.84 18.07
C ASP A 133 -11.83 3.81 19.02
N GLY A 134 -11.03 2.89 19.55
CA GLY A 134 -11.50 1.82 20.45
C GLY A 134 -12.20 0.64 19.76
N GLU A 135 -12.32 0.66 18.42
CA GLU A 135 -12.86 -0.48 17.68
C GLU A 135 -11.93 -1.71 17.79
N ARG A 136 -12.56 -2.89 17.84
CA ARG A 136 -11.84 -4.16 17.90
C ARG A 136 -11.26 -4.52 16.54
N LEU A 137 -10.12 -5.18 16.55
CA LEU A 137 -9.42 -5.57 15.32
C LEU A 137 -10.23 -6.61 14.53
N GLU A 138 -10.91 -7.51 15.23
CA GLU A 138 -11.68 -8.61 14.66
C GLU A 138 -12.80 -8.13 13.75
N ASP A 139 -13.40 -6.97 14.08
CA ASP A 139 -14.49 -6.39 13.28
C ASP A 139 -13.94 -5.88 11.93
N GLY A 140 -12.77 -5.24 11.92
CA GLY A 140 -12.09 -4.84 10.68
C GLY A 140 -11.55 -6.02 9.88
N VAL A 141 -11.05 -7.06 10.53
CA VAL A 141 -10.59 -8.31 9.90
C VAL A 141 -11.75 -9.01 9.20
N ALA A 142 -12.91 -9.11 9.86
CA ALA A 142 -14.12 -9.69 9.28
C ALA A 142 -14.60 -8.91 8.04
N GLU A 143 -14.58 -7.57 8.10
CA GLU A 143 -14.92 -6.71 6.96
C GLU A 143 -13.96 -6.92 5.78
N ALA A 144 -12.65 -6.97 6.03
CA ALA A 144 -11.65 -7.24 5.00
C ALA A 144 -11.89 -8.59 4.31
N HIS A 145 -12.16 -9.65 5.08
CA HIS A 145 -12.47 -10.97 4.52
C HIS A 145 -13.76 -10.99 3.71
N ALA A 146 -14.81 -10.32 4.20
CA ALA A 146 -16.08 -10.21 3.47
C ALA A 146 -15.90 -9.51 2.12
N LEU A 147 -15.09 -8.46 2.06
CA LEU A 147 -14.78 -7.76 0.82
C LEU A 147 -13.93 -8.60 -0.14
N LEU A 148 -12.91 -9.32 0.35
CA LEU A 148 -12.14 -10.25 -0.50
C LEU A 148 -13.03 -11.30 -1.14
N ALA A 149 -13.96 -11.89 -0.37
CA ALA A 149 -14.90 -12.88 -0.88
C ALA A 149 -15.81 -12.28 -1.97
N ARG A 150 -16.33 -11.08 -1.76
CA ARG A 150 -17.17 -10.37 -2.76
C ARG A 150 -16.40 -9.96 -4.01
N LEU A 151 -15.12 -9.66 -3.87
CA LEU A 151 -14.20 -9.38 -4.98
C LEU A 151 -13.67 -10.65 -5.67
N GLY A 152 -13.99 -11.84 -5.15
CA GLY A 152 -13.54 -13.11 -5.72
C GLY A 152 -12.04 -13.36 -5.55
N ILE A 153 -11.40 -12.79 -4.53
CA ILE A 153 -9.96 -12.93 -4.30
C ILE A 153 -9.68 -14.10 -3.37
N PRO A 154 -9.02 -15.18 -3.84
CA PRO A 154 -8.72 -16.32 -3.01
C PRO A 154 -7.54 -16.05 -2.07
N ALA A 155 -7.49 -16.78 -0.95
CA ALA A 155 -6.41 -16.64 0.04
C ALA A 155 -5.01 -16.94 -0.55
N SER A 156 -4.93 -17.77 -1.60
CA SER A 156 -3.67 -18.07 -2.31
C SER A 156 -3.04 -16.87 -3.00
N ASN A 157 -3.81 -15.79 -3.22
CA ASN A 157 -3.34 -14.58 -3.87
C ASN A 157 -2.80 -13.55 -2.87
N LEU A 158 -2.98 -13.79 -1.56
CA LEU A 158 -2.52 -12.88 -0.52
C LEU A 158 -1.00 -12.85 -0.46
N ILE A 159 -0.45 -11.66 -0.21
CA ILE A 159 0.99 -11.44 -0.18
C ILE A 159 1.43 -10.76 1.10
N GLU A 160 2.68 -11.02 1.48
CA GLU A 160 3.34 -10.44 2.64
C GLU A 160 4.22 -9.24 2.25
N GLY A 161 4.52 -8.40 3.24
CA GLY A 161 5.45 -7.28 3.06
C GLY A 161 4.88 -6.10 2.25
N ALA A 162 5.75 -5.12 2.01
CA ALA A 162 5.45 -3.96 1.17
C ALA A 162 6.02 -4.16 -0.24
N TYR A 163 5.54 -3.39 -1.22
CA TYR A 163 6.04 -3.47 -2.59
C TYR A 163 7.56 -3.25 -2.70
N VAL A 164 8.16 -2.46 -1.81
CA VAL A 164 9.62 -2.27 -1.78
C VAL A 164 10.36 -3.57 -1.43
N ASP A 165 9.79 -4.43 -0.58
CA ASP A 165 10.38 -5.71 -0.19
C ASP A 165 10.30 -6.71 -1.36
N LEU A 166 9.18 -6.71 -2.08
CA LEU A 166 8.97 -7.52 -3.28
C LEU A 166 9.92 -7.10 -4.42
N LEU A 167 10.12 -5.79 -4.62
CA LEU A 167 11.06 -5.27 -5.60
C LEU A 167 12.50 -5.70 -5.29
N ARG A 168 12.93 -5.55 -4.02
CA ARG A 168 14.26 -5.99 -3.60
C ARG A 168 14.47 -7.48 -3.80
N SER A 169 13.47 -8.29 -3.45
CA SER A 169 13.51 -9.74 -3.64
C SER A 169 13.62 -10.11 -5.11
N ALA A 170 12.82 -9.48 -5.98
CA ALA A 170 12.88 -9.71 -7.43
C ALA A 170 14.22 -9.29 -8.04
N GLN A 171 14.85 -8.22 -7.54
CA GLN A 171 16.17 -7.78 -7.97
C GLN A 171 17.27 -8.75 -7.54
N ALA A 172 17.22 -9.26 -6.31
CA ALA A 172 18.16 -10.26 -5.82
C ALA A 172 18.09 -11.56 -6.64
N THR A 173 16.89 -12.08 -6.91
CA THR A 173 16.72 -13.29 -7.74
C THR A 173 17.24 -13.10 -9.18
N ARG A 174 17.08 -11.91 -9.76
CA ARG A 174 17.63 -11.59 -11.09
C ARG A 174 19.16 -11.49 -11.08
N ALA A 175 19.76 -11.02 -9.99
CA ALA A 175 21.21 -11.00 -9.84
C ALA A 175 21.77 -12.43 -9.74
N ASP A 176 21.11 -13.31 -8.98
CA ASP A 176 21.54 -14.71 -8.79
C ASP A 176 21.32 -15.60 -10.02
N THR A 177 20.40 -15.24 -10.91
CA THR A 177 20.13 -15.98 -12.18
C THR A 177 20.86 -15.40 -13.38
N GLY A 178 21.63 -14.32 -13.17
CA GLY A 178 22.30 -13.53 -14.21
C GLY A 178 23.72 -13.12 -13.83
N ALA A 179 24.46 -13.99 -13.12
CA ALA A 179 25.91 -13.98 -12.91
C ALA A 179 26.42 -15.43 -12.75
#